data_AF-A0A395IG60-F1
#
_entry.id   AF-A0A395IG60-F1
#
_cell.length_a   1.000
_cell.length_b   1.000
_cell.length_c   1.000
_cell.angle_alpha   90.00
_cell.angle_beta   90.00
_cell.angle_gamma   90.00
#
_symmetry.space_group_name_H-M   'P 1'
#
loop_
_entity.id
_entity.type
_entity.pdbx_description
1 polymer ?
#
loop_
_entity_poly.entity_id
_entity_poly.type
_entity_poly.pdbx_seq_one_letter_code
_entity_poly.pdbx_strand_id
1 'polypeptide(L)'
;MAWSLVCPANRGIGFYLTRHLLHNTQIPVVATSRKDIEGTKKSILSDLDVDPKRLTVLEVDVTNESTISAAAQKCTSLFPPSSHHLRLAFSIPGILYPEKSPSQLDPSQIQQHTFAVNTIGPLLLTKHFSPLLPPNV
;
A
#
# COMPACT_ATOMS: atom_id res chain seq x y z
N MET A 1 0.87 19.89 -3.52
CA MET A 1 -0.11 19.28 -2.60
C MET A 1 0.36 17.89 -2.20
N ALA A 2 0.29 17.57 -0.92
CA ALA A 2 0.72 16.28 -0.40
C ALA A 2 -0.37 15.22 -0.59
N TRP A 3 0.03 13.95 -0.73
CA TRP A 3 -0.85 12.78 -0.64
C TRP A 3 -0.13 11.62 0.05
N SER A 4 -0.86 10.60 0.49
CA SER A 4 -0.30 9.43 1.20
C SER A 4 -0.67 8.11 0.55
N LEU A 5 0.21 7.11 0.69
CA LEU A 5 0.00 5.74 0.23
C LEU A 5 -0.03 4.77 1.43
N VAL A 6 -0.97 3.81 1.42
CA VAL A 6 -1.00 2.68 2.34
C VAL A 6 -1.16 1.37 1.57
N CYS A 7 -0.17 0.48 1.65
CA CYS A 7 -0.15 -0.78 0.91
C CYS A 7 0.31 -1.96 1.77
N PRO A 8 -0.52 -3.01 1.97
CA PRO A 8 -1.95 -3.12 1.67
C PRO A 8 -2.82 -2.49 2.78
N ALA A 9 -4.11 -2.28 2.49
CA ALA A 9 -5.05 -1.60 3.37
C ALA A 9 -6.40 -2.33 3.53
N ASN A 10 -6.54 -3.56 3.06
CA ASN A 10 -7.81 -4.28 3.08
C ASN A 10 -8.20 -4.84 4.45
N ARG A 11 -7.26 -4.95 5.40
CA ARG A 11 -7.48 -5.38 6.80
C ARG A 11 -6.30 -4.99 7.68
N GLY A 12 -6.42 -5.24 8.99
CA GLY A 12 -5.31 -5.12 9.93
C GLY A 12 -4.74 -3.70 10.02
N ILE A 13 -3.42 -3.59 10.18
CA ILE A 13 -2.73 -2.32 10.43
C ILE A 13 -2.99 -1.31 9.30
N GLY A 14 -2.82 -1.70 8.03
CA GLY A 14 -3.01 -0.78 6.91
C GLY A 14 -4.44 -0.26 6.77
N PHE A 15 -5.44 -1.07 7.11
CA PHE A 15 -6.84 -0.65 7.16
C PHE A 15 -7.04 0.48 8.17
N TYR A 16 -6.60 0.27 9.42
CA TYR A 16 -6.76 1.28 10.46
C TYR A 16 -5.87 2.50 10.26
N LEU A 17 -4.66 2.35 9.70
CA LEU A 17 -3.82 3.48 9.29
C LEU A 17 -4.51 4.33 8.22
N THR A 18 -5.13 3.70 7.22
CA THR A 18 -5.88 4.43 6.19
C THR A 18 -7.02 5.25 6.81
N ARG A 19 -7.81 4.63 7.69
CA ARG A 19 -8.89 5.32 8.42
C ARG A 19 -8.34 6.46 9.28
N HIS A 20 -7.24 6.23 9.96
CA HIS A 20 -6.58 7.23 10.80
C HIS A 20 -6.08 8.44 9.98
N LEU A 21 -5.46 8.20 8.82
CA LEU A 21 -5.03 9.26 7.90
C LEU A 21 -6.22 10.05 7.35
N LEU A 22 -7.31 9.36 6.98
CA LEU A 22 -8.53 10.02 6.52
C LEU A 22 -9.12 10.90 7.62
N HIS A 23 -9.18 10.42 8.87
CA HIS A 23 -9.77 11.19 9.97
C HIS A 23 -8.91 12.39 10.40
N ASN A 24 -7.59 12.24 10.44
CA ASN A 24 -6.70 13.22 11.07
C ASN A 24 -5.97 14.13 10.07
N THR A 25 -6.23 13.97 8.77
CA THR A 25 -5.60 14.80 7.73
C THR A 25 -6.61 15.14 6.64
N GLN A 26 -6.33 16.23 5.91
CA GLN A 26 -7.15 16.68 4.78
C GLN A 26 -6.57 16.26 3.42
N ILE A 27 -5.45 15.52 3.40
CA ILE A 27 -4.79 15.12 2.15
C ILE A 27 -5.45 13.88 1.53
N PRO A 28 -5.33 13.68 0.20
CA PRO A 28 -5.75 12.45 -0.45
C PRO A 28 -4.97 11.23 0.07
N VAL A 29 -5.66 10.10 0.18
CA VAL A 29 -5.10 8.81 0.60
C VAL A 29 -5.36 7.77 -0.48
N VAL A 30 -4.27 7.17 -0.96
CA VAL A 30 -4.32 5.98 -1.82
C VAL A 30 -4.13 4.76 -0.93
N ALA A 31 -5.13 3.91 -0.87
CA ALA A 31 -5.08 2.60 -0.23
C ALA A 31 -4.94 1.52 -1.31
N THR A 32 -4.42 0.35 -0.95
CA THR A 32 -4.36 -0.78 -1.90
C THR A 32 -4.99 -2.05 -1.34
N SER A 33 -5.46 -2.90 -2.24
CA SER A 33 -5.90 -4.27 -1.94
C SER A 33 -5.47 -5.19 -3.08
N ARG A 34 -5.30 -6.49 -2.80
CA ARG A 34 -5.02 -7.49 -3.85
C ARG A 34 -6.26 -7.85 -4.68
N LYS A 35 -7.45 -7.64 -4.11
CA LYS A 35 -8.75 -7.96 -4.72
C LYS A 35 -9.86 -7.18 -4.04
N ASP A 36 -11.05 -7.14 -4.66
CA ASP A 36 -12.24 -6.50 -4.10
C ASP A 36 -11.99 -5.05 -3.65
N ILE A 37 -11.59 -4.22 -4.62
CA ILE A 37 -11.28 -2.79 -4.43
C ILE A 37 -12.50 -2.05 -3.87
N GLU A 38 -13.69 -2.34 -4.41
CA GLU A 38 -14.94 -1.69 -4.02
C GLU A 38 -15.36 -2.09 -2.60
N GLY A 39 -15.30 -3.38 -2.25
CA GLY A 39 -15.58 -3.84 -0.88
C GLY A 39 -14.57 -3.28 0.13
N THR A 40 -13.30 -3.18 -0.25
CA THR A 40 -12.26 -2.53 0.57
C THR A 40 -12.58 -1.06 0.80
N LYS A 41 -12.92 -0.32 -0.27
CA LYS A 41 -13.28 1.11 -0.19
C LYS A 41 -14.48 1.34 0.72
N LYS A 42 -15.56 0.55 0.53
CA LYS A 42 -16.76 0.59 1.36
C LYS A 42 -16.43 0.32 2.84
N SER A 43 -15.62 -0.70 3.12
CA SER A 43 -15.27 -1.07 4.50
C SER A 43 -14.42 0.00 5.19
N ILE A 44 -13.46 0.59 4.48
CA ILE A 44 -12.62 1.67 5.02
C ILE A 44 -13.48 2.88 5.39
N LEU A 45 -14.43 3.26 4.52
CA LEU A 45 -15.31 4.41 4.73
C LEU A 45 -16.48 4.16 5.69
N SER A 46 -16.78 2.90 6.04
CA SER A 46 -17.88 2.57 6.95
C SER A 46 -17.73 3.33 8.26
N ASP A 47 -18.78 4.06 8.66
CA ASP A 47 -18.83 4.78 9.94
C ASP A 47 -17.73 5.84 10.10
N LEU A 48 -17.22 6.40 8.99
CA LEU A 48 -16.34 7.57 8.99
C LEU A 48 -17.06 8.81 8.44
N ASP A 49 -17.04 9.90 9.20
CA ASP A 49 -17.47 11.22 8.74
C ASP A 49 -16.30 11.93 8.03
N VAL A 50 -16.04 11.53 6.78
CA VAL A 50 -14.95 12.06 5.95
C VAL A 50 -15.41 12.18 4.49
N ASP A 51 -14.83 13.11 3.73
CA ASP A 51 -15.07 13.17 2.28
C ASP A 51 -14.60 11.87 1.57
N PRO A 52 -15.53 11.06 1.02
CA PRO A 52 -15.21 9.81 0.35
C PRO A 52 -14.32 9.98 -0.89
N LYS A 53 -14.30 11.18 -1.49
CA LYS A 53 -13.49 11.48 -2.69
C LYS A 53 -12.00 11.49 -2.40
N ARG A 54 -11.60 11.69 -1.14
CA ARG A 54 -10.19 11.64 -0.73
C ARG A 54 -9.60 10.24 -0.73
N LEU A 55 -10.44 9.20 -0.70
CA LEU A 55 -10.00 7.82 -0.74
C LEU A 55 -10.06 7.25 -2.17
N THR A 56 -8.90 6.87 -2.67
CA THR A 56 -8.77 6.01 -3.85
C THR A 56 -8.24 4.65 -3.41
N VAL A 57 -8.85 3.56 -3.87
CA VAL A 57 -8.34 2.21 -3.64
C VAL A 57 -7.87 1.65 -4.97
N LEU A 58 -6.65 1.09 -5.01
CA LEU A 58 -6.06 0.49 -6.21
C LEU A 58 -5.76 -1.00 -5.98
N GLU A 59 -5.76 -1.76 -7.06
CA GLU A 59 -5.30 -3.16 -7.02
C GLU A 59 -3.78 -3.20 -6.99
N VAL A 60 -3.21 -3.86 -5.99
CA VAL A 60 -1.77 -4.14 -5.92
C VAL A 60 -1.56 -5.54 -5.35
N ASP A 61 -0.90 -6.38 -6.15
CA ASP A 61 -0.27 -7.60 -5.69
C ASP A 61 1.25 -7.43 -5.69
N VAL A 62 1.85 -7.43 -4.50
CA VAL A 62 3.28 -7.17 -4.33
C VAL A 62 4.17 -8.28 -4.92
N THR A 63 3.59 -9.45 -5.24
CA THR A 63 4.30 -10.52 -5.97
C THR A 63 4.21 -10.38 -7.48
N ASN A 64 3.45 -9.40 -8.00
CA ASN A 64 3.32 -9.11 -9.42
C ASN A 64 3.68 -7.65 -9.69
N GLU A 65 4.92 -7.41 -10.12
CA GLU A 65 5.47 -6.06 -10.35
C GLU A 65 4.63 -5.23 -11.34
N SER A 66 3.98 -5.85 -12.32
CA SER A 66 3.14 -5.13 -13.27
C SER A 66 1.98 -4.38 -12.59
N THR A 67 1.40 -4.96 -11.53
CA THR A 67 0.34 -4.30 -10.74
C THR A 67 0.87 -3.12 -9.94
N ILE A 68 2.10 -3.23 -9.41
CA ILE A 68 2.78 -2.15 -8.68
C ILE A 68 3.07 -0.98 -9.62
N SER A 69 3.65 -1.27 -10.78
CA SER A 69 3.96 -0.26 -11.81
C SER A 69 2.69 0.44 -12.30
N ALA A 70 1.62 -0.31 -12.58
CA ALA A 70 0.34 0.26 -12.98
C ALA A 70 -0.27 1.16 -11.90
N ALA A 71 -0.19 0.76 -10.62
CA ALA A 71 -0.66 1.58 -9.51
C ALA A 71 0.16 2.87 -9.36
N ALA A 72 1.50 2.80 -9.49
CA ALA A 72 2.36 3.98 -9.47
C ALA A 72 2.05 4.94 -10.63
N GLN A 73 1.89 4.41 -11.86
CA GLN A 73 1.48 5.22 -13.02
C GLN A 73 0.12 5.89 -12.81
N LYS A 74 -0.86 5.16 -12.26
CA LYS A 74 -2.17 5.72 -11.93
C LYS A 74 -2.05 6.84 -10.90
N CYS A 75 -1.22 6.67 -9.87
CA CYS A 75 -0.94 7.71 -8.87
C CYS A 75 -0.28 8.93 -9.51
N THR A 76 0.67 8.77 -10.44
CA THR A 76 1.28 9.87 -11.19
C THR A 76 0.24 10.66 -12.00
N SER A 77 -0.73 9.98 -12.62
CA SER A 77 -1.82 10.66 -13.33
C SER A 77 -2.78 11.40 -12.40
N LEU A 78 -3.09 10.84 -11.23
CA LEU A 78 -3.96 11.47 -10.22
C LEU A 78 -3.26 12.63 -9.50
N PHE A 79 -1.96 12.51 -9.29
CA PHE A 79 -1.14 13.44 -8.52
C PHE A 79 0.14 13.81 -9.31
N PRO A 80 0.04 14.71 -10.30
CA PRO A 80 1.18 15.08 -11.14
C PRO A 80 2.37 15.60 -10.32
N PRO A 81 3.61 15.07 -10.49
CA PRO A 81 4.78 15.46 -9.70
C PRO A 81 5.14 16.96 -9.74
N SER A 82 4.71 17.67 -10.79
CA SER A 82 4.90 19.13 -10.91
C SER A 82 4.14 19.94 -9.85
N SER A 83 3.08 19.36 -9.27
CA SER A 83 2.18 20.03 -8.33
C SER A 83 1.90 19.20 -7.07
N HIS A 84 2.28 17.93 -7.05
CA HIS A 84 2.03 17.00 -5.96
C HIS A 84 3.28 16.24 -5.56
N HIS A 85 3.32 15.76 -4.31
CA HIS A 85 4.35 14.84 -3.85
C HIS A 85 3.74 13.82 -2.89
N LEU A 86 4.30 12.62 -2.91
CA LEU A 86 4.04 11.58 -1.93
C LEU A 86 4.68 12.00 -0.62
N ARG A 87 3.87 12.34 0.38
CA ARG A 87 4.34 12.81 1.68
C ARG A 87 4.70 11.67 2.62
N LEU A 88 4.00 10.55 2.48
CA LEU A 88 4.10 9.38 3.35
C LEU A 88 3.66 8.13 2.59
N ALA A 89 4.43 7.05 2.71
CA ALA A 89 4.10 5.74 2.14
C ALA A 89 4.32 4.63 3.16
N PHE A 90 3.27 3.87 3.43
CA PHE A 90 3.35 2.66 4.25
C PHE A 90 3.40 1.42 3.35
N SER A 91 4.60 0.89 3.16
CA SER A 91 4.85 -0.39 2.46
C SER A 91 4.94 -1.51 3.49
N ILE A 92 3.78 -2.06 3.86
CA ILE A 92 3.64 -3.04 4.94
C ILE A 92 3.00 -4.38 4.51
N PRO A 93 3.28 -4.93 3.30
CA PRO A 93 2.88 -6.30 3.02
C PRO A 93 3.61 -7.26 3.96
N GLY A 94 2.93 -8.33 4.36
CA GLY A 94 3.48 -9.31 5.27
C GLY A 94 2.72 -10.62 5.24
N ILE A 95 3.44 -11.72 5.16
CA ILE A 95 2.96 -13.07 5.47
C ILE A 95 3.85 -13.71 6.53
N LEU A 96 3.28 -14.65 7.27
CA LEU A 96 3.96 -15.39 8.31
C LEU A 96 3.54 -16.85 8.25
N TYR A 97 4.52 -17.74 8.17
CA TYR A 97 4.35 -19.16 8.42
C TYR A 97 4.91 -19.42 9.83
N PRO A 98 4.05 -19.70 10.83
CA PRO A 98 4.51 -19.79 12.21
C PRO A 98 5.33 -21.07 12.43
N GLU A 99 6.61 -20.91 12.78
CA GLU A 99 7.46 -22.01 13.24
C GLU A 99 7.67 -21.96 14.77
N LYS A 100 7.65 -23.13 15.42
CA LYS A 100 7.93 -23.31 16.85
C LYS A 100 9.32 -23.84 17.14
N SER A 101 10.01 -24.37 16.12
CA SER A 101 11.40 -24.84 16.20
C SER A 101 12.09 -24.71 14.84
N PRO A 102 13.44 -24.59 14.80
CA PRO A 102 14.18 -24.49 13.53
C PRO A 102 13.97 -25.68 12.57
N SER A 103 13.63 -26.85 13.09
CA SER A 103 13.32 -28.04 12.28
C SER A 103 12.04 -27.93 11.45
N GLN A 104 11.18 -26.94 11.72
CA GLN A 104 9.94 -26.70 10.96
C GLN A 104 10.12 -25.77 9.76
N LEU A 105 11.33 -25.23 9.57
CA LEU A 105 11.63 -24.35 8.44
C LEU A 105 11.43 -25.11 7.13
N ASP A 106 10.59 -24.56 6.27
CA ASP A 106 10.40 -25.03 4.90
C ASP A 106 11.12 -24.07 3.93
N PRO A 107 12.26 -24.49 3.32
CA PRO A 107 13.00 -23.65 2.39
C PRO A 107 12.16 -23.15 1.22
N SER A 108 11.17 -23.92 0.76
CA SER A 108 10.32 -23.53 -0.37
C SER A 108 9.39 -22.37 0.00
N GLN A 109 8.77 -22.42 1.18
CA GLN A 109 7.91 -21.35 1.69
C GLN A 109 8.70 -20.06 1.92
N ILE A 110 9.91 -20.20 2.48
CA ILE A 110 10.78 -19.06 2.73
C ILE A 110 11.15 -18.38 1.42
N GLN A 111 11.67 -19.15 0.45
CA GLN A 111 12.16 -18.60 -0.83
C GLN A 111 11.03 -18.04 -1.70
N GLN A 112 9.94 -18.79 -1.87
CA GLN A 112 8.89 -18.44 -2.82
C GLN A 112 7.88 -17.45 -2.26
N HIS A 113 7.59 -17.51 -0.96
CA HIS A 113 6.51 -16.73 -0.37
C HIS A 113 7.05 -15.64 0.56
N THR A 114 7.80 -16.00 1.59
CA THR A 114 8.22 -15.04 2.64
C THR A 114 9.13 -13.96 2.06
N PHE A 115 10.17 -14.33 1.32
CA PHE A 115 11.04 -13.34 0.66
C PHE A 115 10.32 -12.54 -0.42
N ALA A 116 9.47 -13.19 -1.22
CA ALA A 116 8.72 -12.52 -2.28
C ALA A 116 7.80 -11.41 -1.71
N VAL A 117 7.06 -11.70 -0.63
CA VAL A 117 6.09 -10.74 -0.06
C VAL A 117 6.75 -9.76 0.92
N ASN A 118 7.58 -10.24 1.84
CA ASN A 118 8.05 -9.42 2.97
C ASN A 118 9.32 -8.62 2.64
N THR A 119 10.08 -9.04 1.63
CA THR A 119 11.36 -8.41 1.27
C THR A 119 11.29 -7.78 -0.12
N ILE A 120 11.03 -8.61 -1.14
CA ILE A 120 11.02 -8.15 -2.54
C ILE A 120 9.84 -7.21 -2.79
N GLY A 121 8.65 -7.51 -2.25
CA GLY A 121 7.47 -6.66 -2.35
C GLY A 121 7.74 -5.19 -1.93
N PRO A 122 8.20 -4.93 -0.69
CA PRO A 122 8.58 -3.58 -0.25
C PRO A 122 9.67 -2.92 -1.09
N LEU A 123 10.66 -3.69 -1.58
CA LEU A 123 11.70 -3.16 -2.47
C LEU A 123 11.11 -2.69 -3.80
N LEU A 124 10.22 -3.48 -4.41
CA LEU A 124 9.53 -3.11 -5.64
C LEU A 124 8.58 -1.93 -5.45
N LEU A 125 7.85 -1.88 -4.33
CA LEU A 125 7.07 -0.69 -3.96
C LEU A 125 7.98 0.54 -3.87
N THR A 126 9.13 0.44 -3.19
CA THR A 126 10.09 1.54 -3.09
C THR A 126 10.64 1.95 -4.46
N LYS A 127 10.97 0.99 -5.34
CA LYS A 127 11.44 1.24 -6.71
C LYS A 127 10.46 2.11 -7.49
N HIS A 128 9.15 1.83 -7.39
CA HIS A 128 8.13 2.51 -8.19
C HIS A 128 7.57 3.78 -7.55
N PHE A 129 7.54 3.87 -6.22
CA PHE A 129 6.95 5.01 -5.50
C PHE A 129 7.98 6.02 -4.97
N SER A 130 9.25 5.66 -4.79
CA SER A 130 10.27 6.63 -4.35
C SER A 130 10.47 7.82 -5.30
N PRO A 131 10.32 7.71 -6.64
CA PRO A 131 10.39 8.88 -7.53
C PRO A 131 9.26 9.90 -7.32
N LEU A 132 8.20 9.53 -6.59
CA LEU A 132 7.07 10.43 -6.27
C LEU A 132 7.26 11.16 -4.93
N LEU A 133 8.29 10.80 -4.15
CA LEU A 133 8.68 11.54 -2.96
C LEU A 133 9.23 12.93 -3.35
N PRO A 134 9.17 13.91 -2.44
CA PRO A 134 9.83 15.19 -2.70
C PRO A 134 11.33 14.98 -2.96
N PRO A 135 11.95 15.78 -3.83
CA PRO A 135 13.39 15.71 -4.07
C PRO A 135 14.15 15.97 -2.75
N ASN A 136 15.31 15.32 -2.59
CA ASN A 136 16.23 15.65 -1.51
C ASN A 136 16.66 17.12 -1.69
N VAL A 137 16.19 17.99 -0.80
CA VAL A 137 16.64 19.40 -0.69
C VAL A 137 17.79 19.44 0.29
#